data_AF-A0A383YZY9-F1
#
_entry.id   AF-A0A383YZY9-F1
#
_cell.length_a   1.000
_cell.length_b   1.000
_cell.length_c   1.000
_cell.angle_alpha   90.00
_cell.angle_beta   90.00
_cell.angle_gamma   90.00
#
_symmetry.space_group_name_H-M   'P 1'
#
loop_
_entity.id
_entity.type
_entity.pdbx_description
1 polymer ?
#
loop_
_entity_poly.entity_id
_entity_poly.type
_entity_poly.pdbx_seq_one_letter_code
_entity_poly.pdbx_strand_id
1 'polypeptide(L)'
;MTRHGKNCTAGAVYTYHEKKKDTAASGYGTQNIRLSRDAVKDFDCCCLSLQPCHDPVVTPDGYLYEREAILEYILHQKKEIARQMKAYEKQRGVRREEQQELRRAAAQDQVRGFLEKEAAIVSRPLNPFMPKAASLPAADDARPGSSAGPTGKDKDKALPSFWIPSLTPEAKATKLEKPVSRLPQQAPVCAHFARESQGPEGPLPRLHCSGAVVTVECVEKLIRKDMVDPVTGEKLTDRDIIVLQRGGTGFAGSGVKLQAEKSRPVMQA
;
A
#
# COMPACT_ATOMS: atom_id res chain seq x y z
N MET A 1 -39.82 0.85 -33.47
CA MET A 1 -39.33 1.63 -32.32
C MET A 1 -39.35 3.09 -32.70
N THR A 2 -40.29 3.85 -32.15
CA THR A 2 -40.45 5.28 -32.36
C THR A 2 -39.19 6.01 -31.90
N ARG A 3 -38.56 6.74 -32.82
CA ARG A 3 -37.45 7.66 -32.55
C ARG A 3 -38.01 8.78 -31.68
N HIS A 4 -37.88 8.68 -30.35
CA HIS A 4 -38.12 9.83 -29.48
C HIS A 4 -37.14 10.92 -29.90
N GLY A 5 -37.64 11.97 -30.56
CA GLY A 5 -36.86 13.17 -30.83
C GLY A 5 -36.35 13.70 -29.50
N LYS A 6 -35.03 13.84 -29.36
CA LYS A 6 -34.44 14.49 -28.19
C LYS A 6 -34.96 15.93 -28.19
N ASN A 7 -35.79 16.28 -27.20
CA ASN A 7 -36.28 17.65 -27.03
C ASN A 7 -35.09 18.62 -26.94
N CYS A 8 -35.18 19.80 -27.55
CA CYS A 8 -34.13 20.82 -27.54
C CYS A 8 -33.74 21.28 -26.11
N THR A 9 -34.61 21.08 -25.13
CA THR A 9 -34.40 21.34 -23.69
C THR A 9 -33.67 20.23 -22.94
N ALA A 10 -33.43 19.06 -23.56
CA ALA A 10 -32.66 17.96 -22.98
C ALA A 10 -31.19 17.93 -23.45
N GLY A 11 -30.75 18.94 -24.22
CA GLY A 11 -29.36 19.13 -24.57
C GLY A 11 -28.55 19.61 -23.37
N ALA A 12 -27.33 19.12 -23.21
CA ALA A 12 -26.43 19.68 -22.21
C ALA A 12 -26.12 21.14 -22.59
N VAL A 13 -26.27 22.06 -21.61
CA VAL A 13 -25.97 23.50 -21.77
C VAL A 13 -24.56 23.72 -22.30
N TYR A 14 -23.61 22.92 -21.79
CA TYR A 14 -22.23 22.93 -22.26
C TYR A 14 -22.02 21.92 -23.38
N THR A 15 -21.37 22.40 -24.44
CA THR A 15 -20.81 21.57 -25.50
C THR A 15 -19.71 20.66 -24.95
N TYR A 16 -19.40 19.60 -25.69
CA TYR A 16 -18.30 18.68 -25.33
C TYR A 16 -16.95 19.41 -25.17
N HIS A 17 -16.68 20.40 -26.02
CA HIS A 17 -15.43 21.17 -25.97
C HIS A 17 -15.35 22.08 -24.74
N GLU A 18 -16.46 22.70 -24.32
CA GLU A 18 -16.51 23.50 -23.10
C GLU A 18 -16.30 22.63 -21.86
N LYS A 19 -17.02 21.50 -21.76
CA LYS A 19 -16.81 20.54 -20.67
C LYS A 19 -15.37 20.07 -20.59
N LYS A 20 -14.72 19.81 -21.74
CA LYS A 20 -13.31 19.39 -21.78
C LYS A 20 -12.36 20.51 -21.32
N LYS A 21 -12.61 21.77 -21.70
CA LYS A 21 -11.85 22.94 -21.23
C LYS A 21 -12.02 23.14 -19.72
N ASP A 22 -13.25 23.04 -19.22
CA ASP A 22 -13.54 23.23 -17.79
C ASP A 22 -12.96 22.08 -16.95
N THR A 23 -13.02 20.84 -17.43
CA THR A 23 -12.36 19.69 -16.80
C THR A 23 -10.85 19.90 -16.73
N ALA A 24 -10.25 20.44 -17.80
CA ALA A 24 -8.81 20.74 -17.85
C ALA A 24 -8.41 21.86 -16.88
N ALA A 25 -9.18 22.96 -16.83
CA ALA A 25 -8.89 24.14 -16.02
C ALA A 25 -9.23 23.93 -14.53
N SER A 26 -10.42 23.42 -14.22
CA SER A 26 -10.90 23.22 -12.85
C SER A 26 -10.24 22.03 -12.17
N GLY A 27 -9.66 21.11 -12.94
CA GLY A 27 -8.96 19.95 -12.42
C GLY A 27 -9.88 18.92 -11.75
N TYR A 28 -11.20 19.02 -11.91
CA TYR A 28 -12.16 17.99 -11.50
C TYR A 28 -12.49 17.09 -12.69
N GLY A 29 -12.86 15.83 -12.43
CA GLY A 29 -13.20 14.85 -13.46
C GLY A 29 -12.02 14.06 -14.04
N THR A 30 -12.33 12.98 -14.76
CA THR A 30 -11.36 12.08 -15.40
C THR A 30 -10.79 12.71 -16.67
N GLN A 31 -9.47 12.89 -16.71
CA GLN A 31 -8.77 13.40 -17.89
C GLN A 31 -8.00 12.28 -18.59
N ASN A 32 -8.28 12.11 -19.89
CA ASN A 32 -7.55 11.19 -20.76
C ASN A 32 -6.69 11.98 -21.73
N ILE A 33 -5.37 11.82 -21.66
CA ILE A 33 -4.38 12.52 -22.50
C ILE A 33 -3.52 11.49 -23.21
N ARG A 34 -3.31 11.71 -24.52
CA ARG A 34 -2.30 10.96 -25.29
C ARG A 34 -0.93 11.54 -24.97
N LEU A 35 -0.05 10.69 -24.48
CA LEU A 35 1.32 11.05 -24.12
C LEU A 35 2.18 11.22 -25.39
N SER A 36 2.97 12.29 -25.40
CA SER A 36 3.94 12.60 -26.45
C SER A 36 5.24 11.80 -26.26
N ARG A 37 6.14 11.87 -27.25
CA ARG A 37 7.49 11.27 -27.18
C ARG A 37 8.22 11.64 -25.88
N ASP A 38 8.08 12.87 -25.42
CA ASP A 38 8.75 13.38 -24.22
C ASP A 38 8.33 12.68 -22.92
N ALA A 39 7.21 11.95 -22.91
CA ALA A 39 6.77 11.16 -21.77
C ALA A 39 7.40 9.75 -21.74
N VAL A 40 8.02 9.35 -22.85
CA VAL A 40 8.72 8.07 -23.00
C VAL A 40 10.20 8.31 -22.79
N LYS A 41 10.82 7.46 -21.98
CA LYS A 41 12.23 7.53 -21.65
C LYS A 41 13.07 7.03 -22.83
N ASP A 42 14.23 7.63 -23.04
CA ASP A 42 15.22 7.11 -23.99
C ASP A 42 15.80 5.76 -23.52
N PHE A 43 16.33 4.98 -24.47
CA PHE A 43 16.83 3.63 -24.20
C PHE A 43 18.07 3.59 -23.32
N ASP A 44 18.90 4.63 -23.37
CA ASP A 44 20.17 4.77 -22.67
C ASP A 44 20.03 5.35 -21.26
N CYS A 45 18.81 5.71 -20.84
CA CYS A 45 18.57 6.28 -19.52
C CYS A 45 18.36 5.20 -18.44
N CYS A 46 18.60 5.54 -17.18
CA CYS A 46 18.42 4.67 -16.01
C CYS A 46 16.96 4.68 -15.52
N CYS A 47 16.40 3.53 -15.13
CA CYS A 47 15.03 3.43 -14.62
C CYS A 47 14.84 4.03 -13.22
N LEU A 48 15.92 4.34 -12.49
CA LEU A 48 15.88 5.01 -11.19
C LEU A 48 16.13 6.51 -11.30
N SER A 49 17.24 6.93 -11.92
CA SER A 49 17.64 8.34 -12.01
C SER A 49 17.01 9.09 -13.18
N LEU A 50 16.46 8.39 -14.19
CA LEU A 50 15.96 8.95 -15.45
C LEU A 50 17.02 9.75 -16.23
N GLN A 51 18.29 9.66 -15.85
CA GLN A 51 19.43 10.24 -16.54
C GLN A 51 20.08 9.20 -17.45
N PRO A 52 20.84 9.62 -18.49
CA PRO A 52 21.68 8.72 -19.26
C PRO A 52 22.61 7.91 -18.34
N CYS A 53 22.61 6.58 -18.49
CA CYS A 53 23.36 5.68 -17.61
C CYS A 53 24.88 5.85 -17.77
N HIS A 54 25.58 5.98 -16.64
CA HIS A 54 27.00 5.71 -16.55
C HIS A 54 27.23 4.31 -15.96
N ASP A 55 28.02 3.46 -16.62
CA ASP A 55 28.20 2.04 -16.24
C ASP A 55 26.85 1.29 -16.08
N PRO A 56 26.12 1.06 -17.19
CA PRO A 56 24.79 0.49 -17.13
C PRO A 56 24.82 -0.97 -16.69
N VAL A 57 23.75 -1.38 -16.03
CA VAL A 57 23.53 -2.74 -15.56
C VAL A 57 22.10 -3.15 -15.92
N VAL A 58 21.93 -4.36 -16.43
CA VAL A 58 20.65 -4.85 -16.96
C VAL A 58 20.11 -5.99 -16.10
N THR A 59 18.83 -5.90 -15.77
CA THR A 59 18.08 -6.99 -15.14
C THR A 59 17.72 -8.06 -16.18
N PRO A 60 17.56 -9.35 -15.82
CA PRO A 60 17.10 -10.38 -16.76
C PRO A 60 15.81 -10.04 -17.52
N ASP A 61 14.94 -9.20 -16.94
CA ASP A 61 13.70 -8.72 -17.55
C ASP A 61 13.92 -7.64 -18.64
N GLY A 62 15.15 -7.16 -18.81
CA GLY A 62 15.52 -6.17 -19.83
C GLY A 62 15.46 -4.71 -19.39
N TYR A 63 15.36 -4.43 -18.09
CA TYR A 63 15.40 -3.06 -17.57
C TYR A 63 16.83 -2.56 -17.38
N LEU A 64 17.08 -1.32 -17.80
CA LEU A 64 18.37 -0.65 -17.69
C LEU A 64 18.46 0.19 -16.41
N TYR A 65 19.51 -0.02 -15.65
CA TYR A 65 19.82 0.70 -14.43
C TYR A 65 21.28 1.17 -14.43
N GLU A 66 21.55 2.19 -13.63
CA GLU A 66 22.89 2.65 -13.35
C GLU A 66 23.39 1.99 -12.07
N ARG A 67 24.64 1.51 -12.07
CA ARG A 67 25.23 0.78 -10.95
C ARG A 67 25.19 1.60 -9.65
N GLU A 68 25.52 2.88 -9.74
CA GLU A 68 25.52 3.80 -8.60
C GLU A 68 24.11 4.00 -8.05
N ALA A 69 23.14 4.28 -8.92
CA ALA A 69 21.74 4.48 -8.54
C ALA A 69 21.14 3.26 -7.81
N ILE A 70 21.48 2.04 -8.26
CA ILE A 70 21.06 0.80 -7.57
C ILE A 70 21.66 0.74 -6.16
N LEU A 71 22.95 1.01 -6.02
CA LEU A 71 23.63 0.94 -4.72
C LEU A 71 23.08 1.98 -3.74
N GLU A 72 22.86 3.20 -4.20
CA GLU A 72 22.24 4.27 -3.42
C GLU A 72 20.83 3.87 -2.97
N TYR A 73 20.02 3.32 -3.88
CA TYR A 73 18.68 2.82 -3.56
C TYR A 73 18.74 1.70 -2.51
N ILE A 74 19.64 0.73 -2.65
CA ILE A 74 19.81 -0.35 -1.67
C ILE A 74 20.21 0.21 -0.30
N LEU A 75 21.12 1.18 -0.24
CA LEU A 75 21.53 1.83 1.01
C LEU A 75 20.36 2.58 1.65
N HIS A 76 19.58 3.31 0.84
CA HIS A 76 18.38 4.00 1.30
C HIS A 76 17.36 3.00 1.88
N GLN A 77 17.04 1.94 1.15
CA GLN A 77 16.10 0.91 1.59
C GLN A 77 16.56 0.21 2.87
N LYS A 78 17.85 -0.13 2.99
CA LYS A 78 18.40 -0.72 4.22
C LYS A 78 18.27 0.24 5.42
N LYS A 79 18.54 1.54 5.23
CA LYS A 79 18.36 2.56 6.28
C LYS A 79 16.89 2.68 6.69
N GLU A 80 15.98 2.65 5.73
CA GLU A 80 14.55 2.74 5.98
C GLU A 80 14.01 1.50 6.71
N ILE A 81 14.38 0.30 6.27
CA ILE A 81 14.06 -0.95 6.96
C ILE A 81 14.61 -0.94 8.39
N ALA A 82 15.85 -0.49 8.60
CA ALA A 82 16.43 -0.37 9.95
C ALA A 82 15.64 0.60 10.84
N ARG A 83 15.19 1.73 10.29
CA ARG A 83 14.33 2.70 11.00
C ARG A 83 12.97 2.07 11.37
N GLN A 84 12.33 1.39 10.42
CA GLN A 84 11.05 0.72 10.64
C GLN A 84 11.18 -0.43 11.65
N MET A 85 12.26 -1.21 11.59
CA MET A 85 12.55 -2.29 12.55
C MET A 85 12.69 -1.75 13.97
N LYS A 86 13.43 -0.65 14.16
CA LYS A 86 13.58 0.00 15.48
C LYS A 86 12.24 0.50 16.03
N ALA A 87 11.40 1.08 15.17
CA ALA A 87 10.06 1.53 15.56
C ALA A 87 9.16 0.34 15.96
N TYR A 88 9.20 -0.75 15.19
CA TYR A 88 8.48 -1.99 15.48
C TYR A 88 8.94 -2.61 16.81
N GLU A 89 10.25 -2.67 17.07
CA GLU A 89 10.80 -3.19 18.33
C GLU A 89 10.38 -2.35 19.53
N LYS A 90 10.36 -1.02 19.41
CA LYS A 90 9.85 -0.13 20.47
C LYS A 90 8.37 -0.38 20.74
N GLN A 91 7.54 -0.48 19.69
CA GLN A 91 6.12 -0.79 19.84
C GLN A 91 5.90 -2.17 20.48
N ARG A 92 6.72 -3.16 20.11
CA ARG A 92 6.67 -4.51 20.70
C ARG A 92 7.09 -4.51 22.17
N GLY A 93 8.08 -3.70 22.56
CA GLY A 93 8.51 -3.51 23.94
C GLY A 93 7.39 -2.96 24.81
N VAL A 94 6.82 -1.81 24.43
CA VAL A 94 5.70 -1.17 25.15
C VAL A 94 4.52 -2.13 25.30
N ARG A 95 4.13 -2.81 24.21
CA ARG A 95 3.03 -3.79 24.24
C ARG A 95 3.30 -4.97 25.18
N ARG A 96 4.57 -5.38 25.33
CA ARG A 96 4.96 -6.46 26.25
C ARG A 96 4.88 -6.00 27.70
N GLU A 97 5.30 -4.76 27.99
CA GLU A 97 5.22 -4.14 29.32
C GLU A 97 3.75 -3.94 29.74
N GLU A 98 2.92 -3.34 28.89
CA GLU A 98 1.48 -3.19 29.11
C GLU A 98 0.80 -4.54 29.39
N GLN A 99 1.16 -5.59 28.62
CA GLN A 99 0.61 -6.92 28.84
C GLN A 99 1.10 -7.54 30.17
N GLN A 100 2.33 -7.26 30.59
CA GLN A 100 2.83 -7.71 31.90
C GLN A 100 2.14 -6.99 33.05
N GLU A 101 1.93 -5.68 32.94
CA GLU A 101 1.19 -4.88 33.92
C GLU A 101 -0.26 -5.33 34.04
N LEU A 102 -0.94 -5.54 32.91
CA LEU A 102 -2.31 -6.05 32.90
C LEU A 102 -2.41 -7.44 33.55
N ARG A 103 -1.43 -8.32 33.32
CA ARG A 103 -1.37 -9.64 33.99
C ARG A 103 -1.13 -9.52 35.49
N ARG A 104 -0.26 -8.60 35.93
CA ARG A 104 0.00 -8.34 37.35
C ARG A 104 -1.24 -7.77 38.04
N ALA A 105 -1.90 -6.79 37.42
CA ALA A 105 -3.16 -6.22 37.93
C ALA A 105 -4.27 -7.27 38.01
N ALA A 106 -4.43 -8.10 36.97
CA ALA A 106 -5.41 -9.20 36.99
C ALA A 106 -5.13 -10.22 38.11
N ALA A 107 -3.86 -10.55 38.37
CA ALA A 107 -3.49 -11.42 39.48
C ALA A 107 -3.80 -10.77 40.84
N GLN A 108 -3.53 -9.47 41.00
CA GLN A 108 -3.87 -8.72 42.22
C GLN A 108 -5.38 -8.65 42.44
N ASP A 109 -6.16 -8.37 41.40
CA ASP A 109 -7.63 -8.35 41.47
C ASP A 109 -8.21 -9.72 41.81
N GLN A 110 -7.60 -10.81 41.32
CA GLN A 110 -7.98 -12.17 41.71
C GLN A 110 -7.73 -12.42 43.20
N VAL A 111 -6.55 -12.04 43.73
CA VAL A 111 -6.25 -12.16 45.15
C VAL A 111 -7.19 -11.30 46.01
N ARG A 112 -7.43 -10.05 45.60
CA ARG A 112 -8.39 -9.15 46.29
C ARG A 112 -9.79 -9.76 46.31
N GLY A 113 -10.26 -10.23 45.15
CA GLY A 113 -11.57 -10.89 45.03
C GLY A 113 -11.67 -12.19 45.82
N PHE A 114 -10.57 -12.90 46.05
CA PHE A 114 -10.53 -14.04 46.95
C PHE A 114 -10.67 -13.61 48.42
N LEU A 115 -9.89 -12.63 48.87
CA LEU A 115 -9.94 -12.11 50.24
C LEU A 115 -11.31 -11.51 50.60
N GLU A 116 -11.95 -10.80 49.66
CA GLU A 116 -13.30 -10.27 49.84
C GLU A 116 -14.34 -11.40 50.04
N LYS A 117 -14.20 -12.51 49.33
CA LYS A 117 -15.09 -13.68 49.49
C LYS A 117 -14.87 -14.37 50.84
N GLU A 118 -13.62 -14.53 51.28
CA GLU A 118 -13.28 -15.03 52.61
C GLU A 118 -13.90 -14.13 53.71
N ALA A 119 -13.74 -12.81 53.60
CA ALA A 119 -14.31 -11.86 54.56
C ALA A 119 -15.85 -11.86 54.58
N ALA A 120 -16.50 -12.08 53.44
CA ALA A 120 -17.95 -12.18 53.34
C ALA A 120 -18.51 -13.45 54.01
N ILE A 121 -17.75 -14.55 54.02
CA ILE A 121 -18.13 -15.80 54.71
C ILE A 121 -17.99 -15.64 56.23
N VAL A 122 -16.92 -15.01 56.70
CA VAL A 122 -16.65 -14.84 58.15
C VAL A 122 -17.58 -13.81 58.82
N SER A 123 -18.04 -12.78 58.08
CA SER A 123 -18.86 -11.70 58.63
C SER A 123 -20.38 -11.92 58.56
N ARG A 124 -20.85 -13.02 57.96
CA ARG A 124 -22.28 -13.31 57.82
C ARG A 124 -22.64 -14.54 58.65
N PRO A 125 -23.20 -14.38 59.87
CA PRO A 125 -23.64 -15.52 60.65
C PRO A 125 -24.81 -16.19 59.93
N LEU A 126 -24.56 -17.34 59.32
CA LEU A 126 -25.62 -18.25 58.89
C LEU A 126 -26.23 -18.84 60.16
N ASN A 127 -27.28 -18.20 60.67
CA ASN A 127 -28.18 -18.80 61.64
C ASN A 127 -29.23 -19.62 60.86
N PRO A 128 -29.17 -20.97 60.84
CA PRO A 128 -30.10 -21.81 60.08
C PRO A 128 -31.44 -22.04 60.79
N PHE A 129 -31.67 -21.42 61.96
CA PHE A 129 -32.79 -21.70 62.87
C PHE A 129 -33.86 -20.61 62.95
N MET A 130 -33.90 -19.65 62.01
CA MET A 130 -35.00 -18.68 61.92
C MET A 130 -35.83 -18.97 60.66
N PRO A 131 -36.98 -19.65 60.77
CA PRO A 131 -37.89 -19.78 59.65
C PRO A 131 -38.51 -18.41 59.39
N LYS A 132 -38.26 -17.83 58.21
CA LYS A 132 -38.94 -16.60 57.80
C LYS A 132 -40.37 -16.95 57.39
N ALA A 133 -41.25 -17.03 58.39
CA ALA A 133 -42.68 -16.96 58.22
C ALA A 133 -43.08 -15.50 57.95
N ALA A 134 -43.67 -15.30 56.77
CA ALA A 134 -44.75 -14.38 56.42
C ALA A 134 -44.82 -12.97 57.06
N SER A 135 -44.66 -11.96 56.20
CA SER A 135 -45.71 -10.93 56.06
C SER A 135 -45.82 -10.46 54.60
N LEU A 136 -46.89 -10.94 53.95
CA LEU A 136 -47.62 -10.40 52.79
C LEU A 136 -49.10 -10.78 53.05
N PRO A 137 -50.16 -10.12 52.54
CA PRO A 137 -50.20 -9.23 51.37
C PRO A 137 -51.09 -7.96 51.52
N ALA A 138 -51.03 -7.05 50.55
CA ALA A 138 -52.21 -6.30 50.10
C ALA A 138 -52.04 -6.01 48.60
N ALA A 139 -52.94 -6.58 47.82
CA ALA A 139 -53.09 -6.30 46.40
C ALA A 139 -53.87 -4.99 46.25
N ASP A 140 -53.45 -4.12 45.33
CA ASP A 140 -54.38 -3.45 44.44
C ASP A 140 -53.68 -3.11 43.11
N ASP A 141 -54.44 -3.33 42.05
CA ASP A 141 -54.12 -3.18 40.64
C ASP A 141 -53.71 -1.76 40.25
N ALA A 142 -52.64 -1.64 39.43
CA ALA A 142 -52.61 -0.86 38.18
C ALA A 142 -51.17 -0.60 37.71
N ARG A 143 -50.79 -1.21 36.57
CA ARG A 143 -49.84 -0.62 35.62
C ARG A 143 -50.61 0.47 34.84
N PRO A 144 -50.02 1.63 34.48
CA PRO A 144 -48.82 1.67 33.63
C PRO A 144 -47.80 2.78 33.95
N GLY A 145 -46.55 2.58 33.50
CA GLY A 145 -45.68 3.68 33.07
C GLY A 145 -44.54 4.10 34.02
N SER A 146 -43.33 4.08 33.47
CA SER A 146 -42.09 4.71 33.93
C SER A 146 -41.42 4.20 35.21
N SER A 147 -40.50 3.27 35.01
CA SER A 147 -39.54 2.80 36.00
C SER A 147 -38.59 3.93 36.47
N ALA A 148 -38.86 4.50 37.63
CA ALA A 148 -37.84 5.08 38.49
C ALA A 148 -37.08 3.92 39.18
N GLY A 149 -35.84 3.67 38.74
CA GLY A 149 -34.96 2.69 39.36
C GLY A 149 -34.20 3.26 40.58
N PRO A 150 -33.71 2.40 41.48
CA PRO A 150 -33.10 2.79 42.75
C PRO A 150 -31.65 3.29 42.57
N THR A 151 -31.24 4.10 43.55
CA THR A 151 -29.92 4.72 43.69
C THR A 151 -28.78 3.69 43.84
N GLY A 152 -27.74 3.82 43.01
CA GLY A 152 -26.56 2.95 43.08
C GLY A 152 -25.46 3.33 42.09
N LYS A 153 -24.60 4.26 42.52
CA LYS A 153 -23.25 4.60 42.02
C LYS A 153 -23.12 4.98 40.54
N ASP A 154 -22.68 6.22 40.34
CA ASP A 154 -22.18 6.84 39.11
C ASP A 154 -21.63 5.84 38.08
N LYS A 155 -22.51 5.41 37.19
CA LYS A 155 -22.11 5.03 35.84
C LYS A 155 -22.57 6.16 34.96
N ASP A 156 -21.78 7.23 34.96
CA ASP A 156 -21.80 8.16 33.85
C ASP A 156 -21.73 7.32 32.58
N LYS A 157 -22.81 7.39 31.82
CA LYS A 157 -22.88 6.81 30.48
C LYS A 157 -21.88 7.59 29.65
N ALA A 158 -20.61 7.17 29.69
CA ALA A 158 -19.55 7.69 28.86
C ALA A 158 -19.84 7.27 27.42
N LEU A 159 -20.80 7.96 26.80
CA LEU A 159 -21.01 7.91 25.37
C LEU A 159 -19.81 8.65 24.77
N PRO A 160 -19.03 8.02 23.87
CA PRO A 160 -17.93 8.69 23.20
C PRO A 160 -18.52 9.80 22.34
N SER A 161 -18.49 11.02 22.87
CA SER A 161 -18.92 12.20 22.13
C SER A 161 -17.74 12.64 21.29
N PHE A 162 -17.77 12.23 20.01
CA PHE A 162 -16.75 12.52 19.01
C PHE A 162 -16.44 14.04 18.86
N TRP A 163 -17.37 14.90 19.28
CA TRP A 163 -17.26 16.36 19.17
C TRP A 163 -16.73 17.04 20.44
N ILE A 164 -16.52 16.30 21.53
CA ILE A 164 -15.97 16.85 22.77
C ILE A 164 -14.49 16.44 22.86
N PRO A 165 -13.52 17.36 22.73
CA PRO A 165 -12.09 17.03 22.67
C PRO A 165 -11.61 16.11 23.80
N SER A 166 -12.13 16.26 25.02
CA SER A 166 -11.78 15.43 26.18
C SER A 166 -12.41 14.02 26.19
N LEU A 167 -13.41 13.76 25.35
CA LEU A 167 -14.12 12.48 25.22
C LEU A 167 -13.93 11.85 23.84
N THR A 168 -13.05 12.44 23.01
CA THR A 168 -12.66 11.82 21.75
C THR A 168 -11.88 10.54 22.06
N PRO A 169 -12.27 9.39 21.48
CA PRO A 169 -11.45 8.20 21.59
C PRO A 169 -10.12 8.49 20.90
N GLU A 170 -9.02 8.54 21.66
CA GLU A 170 -7.68 8.67 21.09
C GLU A 170 -7.49 7.58 20.04
N ALA A 171 -7.08 7.99 18.84
CA ALA A 171 -6.80 7.07 17.76
C ALA A 171 -5.71 6.10 18.22
N LYS A 172 -6.07 4.82 18.40
CA LYS A 172 -5.12 3.78 18.79
C LYS A 172 -3.98 3.80 17.77
N ALA A 173 -2.74 3.93 18.26
CA ALA A 173 -1.56 3.96 17.41
C ALA A 173 -1.58 2.78 16.42
N THR A 174 -1.34 3.07 15.14
CA THR A 174 -1.32 2.08 14.08
C THR A 174 -0.36 0.94 14.45
N LYS A 175 -0.85 -0.29 14.38
CA LYS A 175 -0.02 -1.49 14.59
C LYS A 175 0.95 -1.58 13.43
N LEU A 176 2.24 -1.38 13.68
CA LEU A 176 3.26 -1.60 12.68
C LEU A 176 3.42 -3.10 12.48
N GLU A 177 3.33 -3.54 11.23
CA GLU A 177 3.68 -4.90 10.83
C GLU A 177 5.21 -5.08 10.83
N LYS A 178 5.67 -6.32 10.98
CA LYS A 178 7.11 -6.61 10.96
C LYS A 178 7.67 -6.30 9.57
N PRO A 179 8.68 -5.43 9.43
CA PRO A 179 9.31 -5.17 8.14
C PRO A 179 9.95 -6.44 7.57
N VAL A 180 9.82 -6.65 6.27
CA VAL A 180 10.50 -7.74 5.55
C VAL A 180 11.99 -7.42 5.50
N SER A 181 12.84 -8.35 5.97
CA SER A 181 14.29 -8.11 6.11
C SER A 181 15.10 -8.33 4.83
N ARG A 182 14.54 -9.03 3.84
CA ARG A 182 15.24 -9.38 2.61
C ARG A 182 14.79 -8.48 1.47
N LEU A 183 15.72 -7.64 1.02
CA LEU A 183 15.63 -7.06 -0.32
C LEU A 183 15.82 -8.19 -1.34
N PRO A 184 15.04 -8.22 -2.44
CA PRO A 184 15.19 -9.24 -3.47
C PRO A 184 16.60 -9.16 -4.06
N GLN A 185 17.33 -10.28 -4.00
CA GLN A 185 18.64 -10.40 -4.62
C GLN A 185 18.41 -10.73 -6.10
N GLN A 186 18.28 -9.72 -6.93
CA GLN A 186 18.49 -9.88 -8.36
C GLN A 186 19.91 -9.40 -8.63
N ALA A 187 20.78 -10.29 -9.13
CA ALA A 187 22.13 -9.94 -9.52
C ALA A 187 22.06 -9.22 -10.87
N PRO A 188 22.32 -7.91 -10.93
CA PRO A 188 22.22 -7.17 -12.17
C PRO A 188 23.54 -7.36 -12.94
N VAL A 189 23.47 -7.57 -14.25
CA VAL A 189 24.63 -7.91 -15.11
C VAL A 189 25.10 -6.66 -15.85
N CYS A 190 26.41 -6.38 -15.82
CA CYS A 190 27.03 -5.19 -16.45
C CYS A 190 26.77 -5.14 -17.96
N ALA A 191 26.30 -4.01 -18.48
CA ALA A 191 26.13 -3.77 -19.90
C ALA A 191 27.17 -2.75 -20.40
N HIS A 192 27.76 -3.02 -21.55
CA HIS A 192 28.56 -2.03 -22.27
C HIS A 192 27.70 -1.44 -23.38
N PHE A 193 27.29 -0.19 -23.20
CA PHE A 193 26.57 0.55 -24.24
C PHE A 193 27.60 1.33 -25.06
N ALA A 194 27.84 0.92 -26.30
CA ALA A 194 28.56 1.76 -27.25
C ALA A 194 27.67 2.95 -27.58
N ARG A 195 28.11 4.16 -27.21
CA ARG A 195 27.47 5.43 -27.57
C ARG A 195 27.69 5.68 -29.06
N GLU A 196 27.00 4.96 -29.92
CA GLU A 196 26.92 5.36 -31.31
C GLU A 196 25.63 4.88 -31.97
N SER A 197 25.12 5.78 -32.80
CA SER A 197 24.05 5.63 -33.77
C SER A 197 22.62 5.74 -33.25
N GLN A 198 22.03 6.86 -33.65
CA GLN A 198 20.61 6.96 -33.99
C GLN A 198 20.14 5.65 -34.66
N GLY A 199 19.21 4.92 -34.05
CA GLY A 199 18.52 3.79 -34.68
C GLY A 199 17.86 2.84 -33.68
N PRO A 200 17.10 1.85 -34.17
CA PRO A 200 15.81 1.95 -34.84
C PRO A 200 14.64 2.11 -33.81
N GLU A 201 13.40 2.32 -34.26
CA GLU A 201 12.22 2.31 -33.38
C GLU A 201 11.96 0.95 -32.67
N GLY A 202 12.71 -0.09 -33.00
CA GLY A 202 12.50 -1.48 -32.55
C GLY A 202 13.22 -1.87 -31.26
N PRO A 203 12.91 -3.07 -30.72
CA PRO A 203 13.55 -3.61 -29.53
C PRO A 203 15.03 -3.92 -29.78
N LEU A 204 15.86 -3.77 -28.74
CA LEU A 204 17.31 -3.97 -28.83
C LEU A 204 17.74 -5.11 -27.89
N PRO A 205 18.09 -6.29 -28.42
CA PRO A 205 18.67 -7.37 -27.63
C PRO A 205 20.10 -7.09 -27.16
N ARG A 206 20.42 -7.44 -25.91
CA ARG A 206 21.76 -7.50 -25.35
C ARG A 206 22.20 -8.95 -25.18
N LEU A 207 23.46 -9.23 -25.52
CA LEU A 207 24.10 -10.52 -25.24
C LEU A 207 24.76 -10.52 -23.86
N HIS A 208 24.55 -11.56 -23.07
CA HIS A 208 25.10 -11.66 -21.73
C HIS A 208 26.63 -11.78 -21.71
N CYS A 209 27.20 -12.60 -22.59
CA CYS A 209 28.63 -12.91 -22.66
C CYS A 209 29.49 -11.68 -22.99
N SER A 210 29.24 -11.02 -24.12
CA SER A 210 29.98 -9.82 -24.54
C SER A 210 29.46 -8.52 -23.92
N GLY A 211 28.23 -8.50 -23.43
CA GLY A 211 27.54 -7.28 -23.00
C GLY A 211 27.19 -6.33 -24.14
N ALA A 212 27.39 -6.74 -25.40
CA ALA A 212 27.09 -5.96 -26.58
C ALA A 212 25.59 -5.91 -26.88
N VAL A 213 25.14 -4.78 -27.40
CA VAL A 213 23.77 -4.57 -27.87
C VAL A 213 23.74 -4.77 -29.38
N VAL A 214 22.81 -5.61 -29.84
CA VAL A 214 22.73 -6.10 -31.22
C VAL A 214 21.32 -5.82 -31.74
N THR A 215 21.12 -5.71 -33.06
CA THR A 215 19.78 -5.58 -33.65
C THR A 215 19.05 -6.92 -33.65
N VAL A 216 17.70 -6.89 -33.63
CA VAL A 216 16.87 -8.11 -33.71
C VAL A 216 17.20 -8.94 -34.95
N GLU A 217 17.46 -8.28 -36.08
CA GLU A 217 17.79 -8.96 -37.33
C GLU A 217 19.08 -9.77 -37.22
N CYS A 218 20.11 -9.23 -36.57
CA CYS A 218 21.36 -9.94 -36.34
C CYS A 218 21.15 -11.14 -35.41
N VAL A 219 20.27 -11.02 -34.41
CA VAL A 219 19.92 -12.15 -33.54
C VAL A 219 19.22 -13.25 -34.34
N GLU A 220 18.23 -12.92 -35.16
CA GLU A 220 17.45 -13.90 -35.91
C GLU A 220 18.22 -14.55 -37.06
N LYS A 221 19.04 -13.76 -37.78
CA LYS A 221 19.71 -14.23 -39.00
C LYS A 221 21.07 -14.87 -38.76
N LEU A 222 21.81 -14.46 -37.72
CA LEU A 222 23.16 -14.95 -37.43
C LEU A 222 23.17 -15.77 -36.13
N ILE A 223 22.80 -15.15 -35.01
CA ILE A 223 23.02 -15.75 -33.68
C ILE A 223 22.14 -16.98 -33.47
N ARG A 224 20.87 -16.98 -33.90
CA ARG A 224 19.98 -18.15 -33.76
C ARG A 224 20.37 -19.36 -34.62
N LYS A 225 21.26 -19.20 -35.61
CA LYS A 225 21.73 -20.33 -36.43
C LYS A 225 22.84 -21.09 -35.72
N ASP A 226 23.84 -20.37 -35.25
CA ASP A 226 25.06 -20.96 -34.70
C ASP A 226 25.07 -20.98 -33.17
N MET A 227 24.18 -20.23 -32.52
CA MET A 227 24.10 -20.01 -31.06
C MET A 227 25.47 -19.64 -30.47
N VAL A 228 26.17 -18.72 -31.12
CA VAL A 228 27.51 -18.22 -30.76
C VAL A 228 27.55 -16.70 -30.82
N ASP A 229 28.24 -16.08 -29.87
CA ASP A 229 28.44 -14.64 -29.80
C ASP A 229 29.41 -14.18 -30.92
N PRO A 230 29.02 -13.22 -31.78
CA PRO A 230 29.88 -12.75 -32.87
C PRO A 230 31.13 -12.00 -32.41
N VAL A 231 31.18 -11.50 -31.17
CA VAL A 231 32.29 -10.69 -30.65
C VAL A 231 33.30 -11.55 -29.89
N THR A 232 32.82 -12.46 -29.04
CA THR A 232 33.67 -13.29 -28.18
C THR A 232 33.84 -14.73 -28.67
N GLY A 233 32.97 -15.21 -29.58
CA GLY A 233 32.98 -16.58 -30.05
C GLY A 233 32.49 -17.62 -29.02
N GLU A 234 31.91 -17.16 -27.91
CA GLU A 234 31.36 -18.04 -26.87
C GLU A 234 29.98 -18.59 -27.27
N LYS A 235 29.66 -19.81 -26.82
CA LYS A 235 28.33 -20.40 -27.05
C LYS A 235 27.28 -19.70 -26.19
N LEU A 236 26.19 -19.29 -26.81
CA LEU A 236 25.06 -18.60 -26.19
C LEU A 236 23.89 -19.56 -25.97
N THR A 237 23.07 -19.27 -24.97
CA THR A 237 21.75 -19.86 -24.79
C THR A 237 20.66 -18.80 -24.96
N ASP A 238 19.41 -19.22 -25.15
CA ASP A 238 18.28 -18.28 -25.27
C ASP A 238 18.11 -17.36 -24.04
N ARG A 239 18.62 -17.77 -22.86
CA ARG A 239 18.60 -16.97 -21.63
C ARG A 239 19.60 -15.82 -21.65
N ASP A 240 20.65 -15.96 -22.45
CA ASP A 240 21.72 -14.97 -22.57
C ASP A 240 21.33 -13.82 -23.52
N ILE A 241 20.23 -13.98 -24.25
CA ILE A 241 19.66 -12.99 -25.15
C ILE A 241 18.57 -12.22 -24.41
N ILE A 242 18.92 -11.05 -23.87
CA ILE A 242 18.02 -10.23 -23.07
C ILE A 242 17.48 -9.11 -23.95
N VAL A 243 16.17 -9.08 -24.19
CA VAL A 243 15.53 -8.00 -24.96
C VAL A 243 15.34 -6.78 -24.06
N LEU A 244 15.99 -5.67 -24.39
CA LEU A 244 15.88 -4.45 -23.60
C LEU A 244 14.49 -3.82 -23.74
N GLN A 245 13.91 -3.44 -22.60
CA GLN A 245 12.64 -2.73 -22.53
C GLN A 245 12.89 -1.23 -22.44
N ARG A 246 12.16 -0.45 -23.25
CA ARG A 246 12.07 1.01 -23.01
C ARG A 246 11.35 1.20 -21.69
N GLY A 247 11.97 1.91 -20.75
CA GLY A 247 11.29 2.31 -19.52
C GLY A 247 10.20 3.33 -19.85
N GLY A 248 9.04 3.22 -19.22
CA GLY A 248 8.11 4.33 -19.14
C GLY A 248 8.37 5.18 -17.90
N THR A 249 8.06 6.47 -17.93
CA THR A 249 7.85 7.20 -16.68
C THR A 249 6.63 6.58 -15.99
N GLY A 250 6.54 6.54 -14.65
CA GLY A 250 5.54 5.77 -13.88
C GLY A 250 4.04 6.02 -14.18
N PHE A 251 3.73 6.83 -15.18
CA PHE A 251 2.40 7.12 -15.70
C PHE A 251 2.14 6.55 -17.12
N ALA A 252 3.14 5.95 -17.78
CA ALA A 252 3.08 5.52 -19.17
C ALA A 252 3.70 4.12 -19.32
N GLY A 253 2.99 3.16 -19.93
CA GLY A 253 3.64 1.95 -20.44
C GLY A 253 4.38 2.30 -21.74
N SER A 254 5.60 1.82 -21.92
CA SER A 254 6.29 2.00 -23.20
C SER A 254 5.60 1.19 -24.29
N GLY A 255 5.32 1.84 -25.43
CA GLY A 255 4.87 1.20 -26.67
C GLY A 255 3.41 0.69 -26.73
N VAL A 256 2.81 0.23 -25.63
CA VAL A 256 1.51 -0.49 -25.69
C VAL A 256 0.30 0.38 -25.32
N LYS A 257 0.44 1.36 -24.41
CA LYS A 257 -0.66 2.23 -23.98
C LYS A 257 -0.17 3.66 -23.76
N LEU A 258 -0.25 4.48 -24.81
CA LEU A 258 0.12 5.90 -24.80
C LEU A 258 -0.98 6.83 -24.24
N GLN A 259 -2.05 6.27 -23.66
CA GLN A 259 -3.11 7.06 -23.05
C GLN A 259 -2.93 7.05 -21.52
N ALA A 260 -2.66 8.21 -20.95
CA ALA A 260 -2.69 8.42 -19.51
C ALA A 260 -4.10 8.84 -19.09
N GLU A 261 -4.61 8.19 -18.04
CA GLU A 261 -5.86 8.53 -17.40
C GLU A 261 -5.57 9.06 -16.00
N LYS A 262 -6.03 10.27 -15.71
CA LYS A 262 -5.96 10.86 -14.38
C LYS A 262 -7.37 10.93 -13.81
N SER A 263 -7.67 10.01 -12.91
CA SER A 263 -8.93 10.04 -12.15
C SER A 263 -8.85 11.06 -11.02
N ARG A 264 -9.83 11.96 -10.99
CA ARG A 264 -9.99 12.99 -9.96
C ARG A 264 -11.46 13.05 -9.54
N PRO A 265 -11.77 13.59 -8.34
CA PRO A 265 -13.15 13.72 -7.89
C PRO A 265 -14.02 14.35 -8.97
N VAL A 266 -15.16 13.73 -9.23
CA VAL A 266 -16.17 14.28 -10.14
C VAL A 266 -17.12 15.09 -9.28
N MET A 267 -17.34 16.36 -9.64
CA MET A 267 -18.45 17.10 -9.05
C MET A 267 -19.74 16.42 -9.52
N GLN A 268 -20.47 15.80 -8.59
CA GLN A 268 -21.84 15.40 -8.86
C GLN A 268 -22.63 16.69 -9.04
N ALA A 269 -23.12 16.91 -10.26
CA ALA A 269 -24.05 17.98 -10.57
C ALA A 269 -25.46 17.62 -10.09
#